data_AF-A0A2G9MUX9-F1
#
_entry.id   AF-A0A2G9MUX9-F1
#
_cell.length_a   1.000
_cell.length_b   1.000
_cell.length_c   1.000
_cell.angle_alpha   90.00
_cell.angle_beta   90.00
_cell.angle_gamma   90.00
#
_symmetry.space_group_name_H-M   'P 1'
#
loop_
_entity.id
_entity.type
_entity.pdbx_description
1 polymer ?
#
loop_
_entity_poly.entity_id
_entity_poly.type
_entity_poly.pdbx_seq_one_letter_code
_entity_poly.pdbx_strand_id
1 'polypeptide(L)'
;YQENVITLNRIGDTSEIQIGDSTKPKGVRIALSEYIEEDYLAGKYHNQFPTEETKKLWHQIKEVIENTFDDIEFRQKKIYGGYYLRDGGSSVCTLEVLKNKILLNYSTSDMNLLETSDFVEDVSNKGHHGIGNFRSAIENSEDISKAIPLISKIYQSKKQK
;
A
#
# COMPACT_ATOMS: atom_id res chain seq x y z
N TYR A 1 -10.67 5.13 -42.67
CA TYR A 1 -9.49 4.79 -41.86
C TYR A 1 -9.95 3.76 -40.85
N GLN A 2 -9.34 2.57 -40.88
CA GLN A 2 -9.75 1.40 -40.10
C GLN A 2 -9.22 1.48 -38.67
N GLU A 3 -10.05 1.04 -37.72
CA GLU A 3 -9.76 0.95 -36.29
C GLU A 3 -8.72 -0.14 -36.01
N ASN A 4 -7.58 0.23 -35.43
CA ASN A 4 -6.61 -0.72 -34.90
C ASN A 4 -6.90 -0.96 -33.42
N VAL A 5 -7.71 -1.98 -33.13
CA VAL A 5 -7.82 -2.60 -31.80
C VAL A 5 -6.55 -3.43 -31.58
N ILE A 6 -5.75 -3.09 -30.56
CA ILE A 6 -4.58 -3.89 -30.18
C ILE A 6 -4.94 -4.73 -28.96
N THR A 7 -5.09 -6.04 -29.17
CA THR A 7 -5.22 -7.05 -28.12
C THR A 7 -3.81 -7.54 -27.76
N LEU A 8 -3.39 -7.38 -26.50
CA LEU A 8 -2.08 -7.86 -26.02
C LEU A 8 -2.22 -9.15 -25.20
N ASN A 9 -1.82 -10.28 -25.79
CA ASN A 9 -1.54 -11.52 -25.09
C ASN A 9 -0.08 -11.56 -24.62
N ARG A 10 0.13 -12.00 -23.38
CA ARG A 10 1.42 -12.10 -22.68
C ARG A 10 2.20 -13.34 -23.14
N ILE A 11 3.47 -13.18 -23.53
CA ILE A 11 4.44 -14.27 -23.71
C ILE A 11 5.73 -13.88 -22.98
N GLY A 12 6.32 -14.85 -22.28
CA GLY A 12 7.41 -14.69 -21.32
C GLY A 12 8.82 -14.58 -21.92
N ASP A 13 9.70 -14.10 -21.02
CA ASP A 13 11.16 -14.21 -20.92
C ASP A 13 12.12 -13.65 -22.01
N THR A 14 13.17 -13.00 -21.46
CA THR A 14 14.52 -12.68 -21.98
C THR A 14 14.81 -11.40 -22.81
N SER A 15 15.48 -10.45 -22.13
CA SER A 15 16.71 -9.68 -22.46
C SER A 15 16.84 -8.76 -23.71
N GLU A 16 17.19 -7.48 -23.43
CA GLU A 16 18.07 -6.51 -24.15
C GLU A 16 17.72 -6.04 -25.60
N ILE A 17 17.79 -4.76 -26.05
CA ILE A 17 17.86 -3.37 -25.51
C ILE A 17 17.83 -2.37 -26.75
N GLN A 18 17.21 -1.18 -26.61
CA GLN A 18 17.45 0.15 -27.30
C GLN A 18 17.16 0.34 -28.83
N ILE A 19 16.72 1.50 -29.42
CA ILE A 19 16.31 2.90 -29.07
C ILE A 19 15.52 3.48 -30.28
N GLY A 20 14.60 4.44 -30.09
CA GLY A 20 14.21 5.35 -31.19
C GLY A 20 13.01 6.28 -30.99
N ASP A 21 13.28 7.52 -30.55
CA ASP A 21 12.56 8.79 -30.79
C ASP A 21 11.26 9.20 -30.04
N SER A 22 11.48 10.04 -29.03
CA SER A 22 10.84 11.34 -28.74
C SER A 22 9.36 11.62 -29.12
N THR A 23 8.46 11.39 -28.16
CA THR A 23 7.51 12.41 -27.69
C THR A 23 7.20 12.09 -26.22
N LYS A 24 7.37 13.04 -25.30
CA LYS A 24 7.14 12.80 -23.85
C LYS A 24 5.65 12.90 -23.52
N PRO A 25 4.90 11.80 -23.30
CA PRO A 25 3.78 11.88 -22.38
C PRO A 25 4.35 12.13 -20.98
N LYS A 26 3.64 12.92 -20.15
CA LYS A 26 3.99 13.12 -18.73
C LYS A 26 4.13 11.75 -18.08
N GLY A 27 5.37 11.32 -17.91
CA GLY A 27 5.70 10.00 -17.41
C GLY A 27 5.16 9.88 -16.01
N VAL A 28 4.14 9.04 -15.84
CA VAL A 28 3.86 8.41 -14.55
C VAL A 28 5.18 7.75 -14.16
N ARG A 29 5.86 8.30 -13.14
CA ARG A 29 7.02 7.64 -12.54
C ARG A 29 6.49 6.44 -11.79
N ILE A 30 6.31 5.32 -12.49
CA ILE A 30 6.10 4.04 -11.84
C ILE A 30 7.48 3.66 -11.32
N ALA A 31 7.77 4.02 -10.06
CA ALA A 31 8.85 3.38 -9.34
C ALA A 31 8.49 1.90 -9.30
N LEU A 32 9.14 1.09 -10.14
CA LEU A 32 8.97 -0.36 -10.09
C LEU A 32 9.32 -0.79 -8.67
N SER A 33 8.34 -1.33 -7.94
CA SER A 33 8.64 -1.97 -6.67
C SER A 33 9.58 -3.14 -6.97
N GLU A 34 10.68 -3.22 -6.23
CA GLU A 34 11.63 -4.34 -6.30
C GLU A 34 10.94 -5.69 -6.00
N TYR A 35 9.77 -5.64 -5.36
CA TYR A 35 8.97 -6.78 -4.95
C TYR A 35 7.61 -6.78 -5.67
N ILE A 36 7.21 -7.94 -6.14
CA ILE A 36 5.90 -8.16 -6.76
C ILE A 36 4.88 -8.50 -5.67
N GLU A 37 3.71 -7.86 -5.71
CA GLU A 37 2.64 -8.05 -4.74
C GLU A 37 2.07 -9.47 -4.73
N GLU A 38 1.84 -10.05 -5.92
CA GLU A 38 1.36 -11.43 -6.06
C GLU A 38 2.32 -12.43 -5.42
N ASP A 39 3.63 -12.23 -5.58
CA ASP A 39 4.66 -13.04 -4.93
C ASP A 39 4.62 -12.88 -3.39
N TYR A 40 4.40 -11.65 -2.91
CA TYR A 40 4.24 -11.37 -1.48
C TYR A 40 3.03 -12.08 -0.89
N LEU A 41 1.86 -11.98 -1.55
CA LEU A 41 0.62 -12.65 -1.14
C LEU A 41 0.67 -14.18 -1.32
N ALA A 42 1.55 -14.70 -2.17
CA ALA A 42 1.87 -16.12 -2.28
C ALA A 42 2.85 -16.60 -1.20
N GLY A 43 3.30 -15.72 -0.31
CA GLY A 43 4.19 -16.05 0.81
C GLY A 43 5.67 -16.20 0.44
N LYS A 44 6.07 -15.85 -0.79
CA LYS A 44 7.44 -16.05 -1.31
C LYS A 44 8.52 -15.38 -0.47
N TYR A 45 8.22 -14.23 0.12
CA TYR A 45 9.23 -13.37 0.76
C TYR A 45 9.22 -13.40 2.29
N HIS A 46 8.08 -13.73 2.89
CA HIS A 46 7.86 -13.62 4.34
C HIS A 46 7.25 -14.88 4.98
N ASN A 47 7.06 -15.95 4.20
CA ASN A 47 6.49 -17.23 4.68
C ASN A 47 5.12 -17.06 5.39
N GLN A 48 4.42 -15.98 5.08
CA GLN A 48 3.03 -15.73 5.46
C GLN A 48 2.14 -16.15 4.30
N PHE A 49 1.17 -17.01 4.58
CA PHE A 49 0.25 -17.52 3.58
C PHE A 49 -1.17 -17.03 3.91
N PRO A 50 -1.54 -15.82 3.44
CA PRO A 50 -2.88 -15.29 3.65
C PRO A 50 -3.95 -16.19 3.04
N THR A 51 -5.10 -16.26 3.70
CA THR A 51 -6.31 -16.85 3.12
C THR A 51 -6.78 -16.06 1.91
N GLU A 52 -7.56 -16.69 1.03
CA GLU A 52 -8.18 -16.01 -0.10
C GLU A 52 -9.07 -14.83 0.35
N GLU A 53 -9.70 -14.94 1.52
CA GLU A 53 -10.45 -13.83 2.13
C GLU A 53 -9.54 -12.66 2.52
N THR A 54 -8.38 -12.94 3.12
CA THR A 54 -7.41 -11.90 3.48
C THR A 54 -6.82 -11.24 2.24
N LYS A 55 -6.58 -11.99 1.16
CA LYS A 55 -6.16 -11.43 -0.14
C LYS A 55 -7.24 -10.52 -0.73
N LYS A 56 -8.52 -10.90 -0.66
CA LYS A 56 -9.63 -10.03 -1.07
C LYS A 56 -9.67 -8.74 -0.23
N LEU A 57 -9.54 -8.85 1.09
CA LEU A 57 -9.47 -7.68 1.98
C LEU A 57 -8.31 -6.77 1.64
N TRP A 58 -7.16 -7.34 1.28
CA TRP A 58 -5.98 -6.59 0.86
C TRP A 58 -6.24 -5.75 -0.40
N HIS A 59 -6.84 -6.35 -1.43
CA HIS A 59 -7.19 -5.57 -2.64
C HIS A 59 -8.29 -4.53 -2.34
N GLN A 60 -9.27 -4.88 -1.50
CA GLN A 60 -10.35 -3.98 -1.11
C GLN A 60 -9.82 -2.74 -0.36
N ILE A 61 -8.96 -2.91 0.65
CA ILE A 61 -8.42 -1.76 1.39
C ILE A 61 -7.55 -0.88 0.50
N LYS A 62 -6.77 -1.48 -0.40
CA LYS A 62 -5.96 -0.74 -1.37
C LYS A 62 -6.80 0.10 -2.31
N GLU A 63 -7.82 -0.51 -2.92
CA GLU A 63 -8.76 0.20 -3.81
C GLU A 63 -9.41 1.39 -3.09
N VAL A 64 -9.89 1.18 -1.85
CA VAL A 64 -10.50 2.27 -1.08
C VAL A 64 -9.50 3.38 -0.79
N ILE A 65 -8.26 3.05 -0.39
CA ILE A 65 -7.22 4.05 -0.13
C ILE A 65 -6.88 4.83 -1.41
N GLU A 66 -6.65 4.15 -2.52
CA GLU A 66 -6.27 4.75 -3.81
C GLU A 66 -7.38 5.62 -4.39
N ASN A 67 -8.65 5.28 -4.16
CA ASN A 67 -9.80 6.10 -4.57
C ASN A 67 -10.07 7.27 -3.61
N THR A 68 -9.59 7.21 -2.36
CA THR A 68 -9.85 8.25 -1.35
C THR A 68 -8.78 9.34 -1.35
N PHE A 69 -7.53 9.00 -1.70
CA PHE A 69 -6.40 9.93 -1.61
C PHE A 69 -5.65 10.02 -2.94
N ASP A 70 -5.58 11.22 -3.53
CA ASP A 70 -5.00 11.39 -4.88
C ASP A 70 -3.46 11.39 -4.89
N ASP A 71 -2.84 11.94 -3.84
CA ASP A 71 -1.42 12.29 -3.81
C ASP A 71 -0.57 11.27 -3.05
N ILE A 72 -0.92 10.00 -3.21
CA ILE A 72 -0.22 8.87 -2.62
C ILE A 72 0.24 7.90 -3.68
N GLU A 73 1.25 7.12 -3.33
CA GLU A 73 1.67 5.97 -4.09
C GLU A 73 1.87 4.76 -3.20
N PHE A 74 1.50 3.60 -3.73
CA PHE A 74 1.76 2.32 -3.11
C PHE A 74 3.17 1.85 -3.46
N ARG A 75 3.92 1.39 -2.46
CA ARG A 75 5.24 0.77 -2.63
C ARG A 75 5.28 -0.58 -1.92
N GLN A 76 5.34 -1.66 -2.69
CA GLN A 76 5.56 -2.99 -2.14
C GLN A 76 7.01 -3.14 -1.65
N LYS A 77 7.19 -3.63 -0.42
CA LYS A 77 8.47 -4.04 0.17
C LYS A 77 8.48 -5.55 0.38
N LYS A 78 9.62 -6.10 0.84
CA LYS A 78 9.78 -7.54 1.04
C LYS A 78 8.71 -8.17 1.94
N ILE A 79 8.37 -7.50 3.04
CA ILE A 79 7.51 -8.08 4.10
C ILE A 79 6.25 -7.27 4.40
N TYR A 80 6.10 -6.09 3.77
CA TYR A 80 4.94 -5.21 3.95
C TYR A 80 4.73 -4.35 2.69
N GLY A 81 3.55 -3.75 2.55
CA GLY A 81 3.27 -2.68 1.60
C GLY A 81 3.09 -1.34 2.33
N GLY A 82 3.33 -0.22 1.66
CA GLY A 82 3.09 1.08 2.27
C GLY A 82 2.60 2.12 1.29
N TYR A 83 1.79 3.04 1.82
CA TYR A 83 1.38 4.25 1.13
C TYR A 83 2.23 5.43 1.60
N TYR A 84 2.71 6.19 0.62
CA TYR A 84 3.58 7.33 0.83
C TYR A 84 3.04 8.50 0.03
N LEU A 85 3.16 9.72 0.55
CA LEU A 85 2.92 10.92 -0.23
C LEU A 85 3.86 10.93 -1.44
N ARG A 86 3.33 11.25 -2.63
CA ARG A 86 4.19 11.38 -3.83
C ARG A 86 5.13 12.56 -3.68
N ASP A 87 4.63 13.65 -3.10
CA ASP A 87 5.46 14.78 -2.68
C ASP A 87 6.15 14.50 -1.33
N GLY A 88 7.45 14.78 -1.25
CA GLY A 88 8.28 14.55 -0.06
C GLY A 88 8.51 13.07 0.35
N GLY A 89 7.72 12.10 -0.13
CA GLY A 89 7.92 10.68 0.15
C GLY A 89 7.54 10.24 1.57
N SER A 90 6.85 11.09 2.33
CA SER A 90 6.43 10.81 3.72
C SER A 90 5.48 9.61 3.79
N SER A 91 5.75 8.68 4.70
CA SER A 91 4.86 7.51 4.90
C SER A 91 3.55 7.92 5.56
N VAL A 92 2.44 7.45 5.00
CA VAL A 92 1.07 7.66 5.49
C VAL A 92 0.63 6.47 6.33
N CYS A 93 0.70 5.26 5.77
CA CYS A 93 0.40 4.02 6.47
C CYS A 93 1.16 2.84 5.85
N THR A 94 1.31 1.77 6.62
CA THR A 94 1.89 0.50 6.15
C THR A 94 1.00 -0.68 6.48
N LEU A 95 0.90 -1.62 5.55
CA LEU A 95 0.07 -2.81 5.61
C LEU A 95 0.95 -4.05 5.64
N GLU A 96 0.75 -4.90 6.64
CA GLU A 96 1.39 -6.20 6.78
C GLU A 96 0.32 -7.29 6.77
N VAL A 97 0.42 -8.21 5.80
CA VAL A 97 -0.55 -9.28 5.64
C VAL A 97 -0.16 -10.48 6.51
N LEU A 98 -1.08 -10.89 7.37
CA LEU A 98 -1.01 -12.13 8.13
C LEU A 98 -2.01 -13.15 7.57
N LYS A 99 -2.05 -14.35 8.12
CA LYS A 99 -2.92 -15.44 7.64
C LYS A 99 -4.40 -15.04 7.48
N ASN A 100 -4.97 -14.40 8.52
CA ASN A 100 -6.41 -14.12 8.62
C ASN A 100 -6.74 -12.62 8.80
N LYS A 101 -5.73 -11.74 8.73
CA LYS A 101 -5.90 -10.32 8.99
C LYS A 101 -4.79 -9.50 8.37
N ILE A 102 -5.02 -8.20 8.27
CA ILE A 102 -4.00 -7.24 7.84
C ILE A 102 -3.72 -6.31 9.01
N LEU A 103 -2.45 -6.15 9.36
CA LEU A 103 -2.01 -5.16 10.32
C LEU A 103 -1.77 -3.85 9.59
N LEU A 104 -2.56 -2.84 9.92
CA LEU A 104 -2.41 -1.48 9.42
C LEU A 104 -1.69 -0.66 10.48
N ASN A 105 -0.50 -0.16 10.17
CA ASN A 105 0.32 0.62 11.08
C ASN A 105 0.36 2.10 10.65
N TYR A 106 0.35 2.98 11.64
CA TYR A 106 0.36 4.44 11.49
C TYR A 106 1.50 5.06 12.30
N SER A 107 2.06 6.16 11.83
CA SER A 107 3.07 6.90 12.57
C SER A 107 2.89 8.41 12.44
N THR A 108 2.87 9.05 13.59
CA THR A 108 2.69 10.49 13.77
C THR A 108 3.62 10.96 14.88
N SER A 109 4.12 12.19 14.75
CA SER A 109 4.86 12.85 15.83
C SER A 109 3.94 13.43 16.90
N ASP A 110 2.68 13.68 16.54
CA ASP A 110 1.63 14.09 17.48
C ASP A 110 0.90 12.84 17.98
N MET A 111 1.23 12.42 19.20
CA MET A 111 0.66 11.22 19.84
C MET A 111 -0.81 11.40 20.26
N ASN A 112 -1.36 12.62 20.21
CA ASN A 112 -2.77 12.86 20.50
C ASN A 112 -3.65 12.86 19.23
N LEU A 113 -3.03 12.74 18.04
CA LEU A 113 -3.75 12.77 16.77
C LEU A 113 -4.71 11.58 16.61
N LEU A 114 -4.31 10.41 17.11
CA LEU A 114 -5.11 9.20 17.12
C LEU A 114 -5.46 8.83 18.57
N GLU A 115 -6.75 8.65 18.83
CA GLU A 115 -7.23 8.18 20.13
C GLU A 115 -7.16 6.65 20.18
N THR A 116 -6.58 6.12 21.24
CA THR A 116 -6.51 4.67 21.47
C THR A 116 -7.89 4.10 21.77
N SER A 117 -8.18 2.92 21.23
CA SER A 117 -9.45 2.21 21.41
C SER A 117 -9.26 0.71 21.17
N ASP A 118 -10.32 -0.08 21.25
CA ASP A 118 -10.30 -1.49 20.87
C ASP A 118 -9.86 -1.71 19.41
N PHE A 119 -10.00 -0.68 18.56
CA PHE A 119 -9.57 -0.72 17.17
C PHE A 119 -8.19 -0.08 16.92
N VAL A 120 -7.74 0.81 17.79
CA VAL A 120 -6.47 1.57 17.64
C VAL A 120 -5.59 1.30 18.83
N GLU A 121 -4.60 0.43 18.65
CA GLU A 121 -3.63 0.04 19.65
C GLU A 121 -2.41 0.97 19.60
N ASP A 122 -1.97 1.48 20.76
CA ASP A 122 -0.63 2.08 20.90
C ASP A 122 0.42 0.95 20.92
N VAL A 123 1.28 0.98 19.93
CA VAL A 123 2.35 0.01 19.76
C VAL A 123 3.73 0.68 19.79
N SER A 124 3.86 1.94 20.19
CA SER A 124 5.12 2.68 20.22
C SER A 124 6.30 1.96 20.90
N ASN A 125 6.02 1.06 21.85
CA ASN A 125 7.02 0.26 22.58
C ASN A 125 7.25 -1.16 22.01
N LYS A 126 6.66 -1.51 20.86
CA LYS A 126 6.79 -2.83 20.21
C LYS A 126 7.70 -2.74 18.97
N GLY A 127 8.23 -3.86 18.51
CA GLY A 127 8.95 -3.93 17.23
C GLY A 127 7.98 -3.92 16.05
N HIS A 128 8.28 -3.13 15.00
CA HIS A 128 7.45 -3.01 13.80
C HIS A 128 8.29 -3.17 12.53
N HIS A 129 7.67 -3.75 11.50
CA HIS A 129 8.18 -3.67 10.14
C HIS A 129 7.57 -2.43 9.46
N GLY A 130 8.42 -1.50 9.01
CA GLY A 130 7.97 -0.23 8.41
C GLY A 130 7.88 0.90 9.44
N ILE A 131 6.68 1.48 9.59
CA ILE A 131 6.37 2.52 10.58
C ILE A 131 5.43 1.97 11.66
N GLY A 132 5.30 2.64 12.80
CA GLY A 132 4.28 2.27 13.79
C GLY A 132 4.45 2.90 15.16
N ASN A 133 3.62 3.90 15.46
CA ASN A 133 3.27 4.27 16.84
C ASN A 133 1.89 3.69 17.19
N PHE A 134 1.01 3.56 16.19
CA PHE A 134 -0.33 3.01 16.34
C PHE A 134 -0.59 1.89 15.35
N ARG A 135 -1.49 0.97 15.69
CA ARG A 135 -1.85 -0.18 14.87
C ARG A 135 -3.35 -0.49 14.95
N SER A 136 -3.91 -0.92 13.83
CA SER A 136 -5.25 -1.51 13.75
C SER A 136 -5.19 -2.86 13.03
N ALA A 137 -6.05 -3.79 13.45
CA ALA A 137 -6.23 -5.07 12.78
C ALA A 137 -7.45 -4.98 11.86
N ILE A 138 -7.27 -5.33 10.58
CA ILE A 138 -8.33 -5.38 9.58
C ILE A 138 -8.67 -6.84 9.36
N GLU A 139 -9.84 -7.26 9.82
CA GLU A 139 -10.33 -8.64 9.72
C GLU A 139 -11.56 -8.75 8.80
N ASN A 140 -12.19 -7.61 8.47
CA ASN A 140 -13.36 -7.52 7.60
C ASN A 140 -13.49 -6.13 6.94
N SER A 141 -14.52 -5.94 6.10
CA SER A 141 -14.75 -4.67 5.40
C SER A 141 -15.22 -3.52 6.30
N GLU A 142 -15.85 -3.80 7.44
CA GLU A 142 -16.25 -2.76 8.41
C GLU A 142 -15.00 -2.11 9.04
N ASP A 143 -13.98 -2.91 9.31
CA ASP A 143 -12.69 -2.44 9.80
C ASP A 143 -12.00 -1.51 8.78
N ILE A 144 -12.17 -1.76 7.48
CA ILE A 144 -11.69 -0.85 6.44
C ILE A 144 -12.36 0.52 6.60
N SER A 145 -13.69 0.56 6.75
CA SER A 145 -14.44 1.80 6.95
C SER A 145 -14.00 2.56 8.21
N LYS A 146 -13.66 1.85 9.29
CA LYS A 146 -13.09 2.44 10.52
C LYS A 146 -11.68 2.98 10.32
N ALA A 147 -10.88 2.34 9.47
CA ALA A 147 -9.50 2.73 9.21
C ALA A 147 -9.35 3.99 8.35
N ILE A 148 -10.25 4.23 7.39
CA ILE A 148 -10.13 5.37 6.44
C ILE A 148 -10.06 6.73 7.15
N PRO A 149 -10.92 7.06 8.15
CA PRO A 149 -10.79 8.31 8.90
C PRO A 149 -9.44 8.46 9.61
N LEU A 150 -8.83 7.37 10.09
CA LEU A 150 -7.52 7.38 10.74
C LEU A 150 -6.41 7.69 9.72
N ILE A 151 -6.45 7.02 8.55
CA ILE A 151 -5.53 7.30 7.44
C ILE A 151 -5.65 8.76 7.01
N SER A 152 -6.87 9.29 6.92
CA SER A 152 -7.12 10.68 6.55
C SER A 152 -6.47 11.67 7.52
N LYS A 153 -6.60 11.46 8.83
CA LYS A 153 -5.91 12.29 9.84
C LYS A 153 -4.40 12.30 9.65
N ILE A 154 -3.79 11.12 9.42
CA ILE A 154 -2.35 11.02 9.17
C ILE A 154 -1.96 11.71 7.87
N TYR A 155 -2.67 11.44 6.79
CA TYR A 155 -2.42 12.05 5.48
C TYR A 155 -2.43 13.58 5.54
N GLN A 156 -3.43 14.18 6.19
CA GLN A 156 -3.51 15.63 6.38
C GLN A 156 -2.37 16.17 7.23
N SER A 157 -2.01 15.49 8.32
CA SER A 157 -0.88 15.88 9.17
C SER A 157 0.46 15.85 8.42
N LYS A 158 0.66 14.91 7.48
CA LYS A 158 1.88 14.83 6.67
C LYS A 158 1.93 15.89 5.58
N LYS A 159 0.78 16.30 5.02
CA LYS A 159 0.71 17.36 3.99
C LYS A 159 0.95 18.77 4.52
N GLN A 160 0.72 19.00 5.80
CA GLN A 160 0.91 20.32 6.43
C GLN A 160 2.35 20.57 6.90
N LYS A 161 3.24 19.59 6.77
CA LYS A 161 4.67 19.70 7.11
C LYS A 161 5.49 20.09 5.90
#